data_AF-A0A7K3RYD2-F1
#
_entry.id   AF-A0A7K3RYD2-F1
#
_cell.length_a   1.000
_cell.length_b   1.000
_cell.length_c   1.000
_cell.angle_alpha   90.00
_cell.angle_beta   90.00
_cell.angle_gamma   90.00
#
_symmetry.space_group_name_H-M   'P 1'
#
loop_
_entity.id
_entity.type
_entity.pdbx_description
1 polymer ?
#
loop_
_entity_poly.entity_id
_entity_poly.type
_entity_poly.pdbx_seq_one_letter_code
_entity_poly.pdbx_strand_id
1 'polypeptide(L)'
;PGLCTLALLSSTTNDPAGAEGSDSSGDEAPLLLPDERAVAETTGRGTVVLEAISRADPDRPATRMGGRGAPLAQIFSRRLRWSALGFALAAVALVVASLLTTEDTALHSAYLTLLDLLGMNDPAEDAPPARQIIQILSGVAGLLLLPLLIAAVLEAFGTLRTASSLRRPPRGLSGHVVLLGLGKIGTRVLVRLRELDIPVVVVEEDPEARGIPLARSMHVPTVIGDVTQEGVLEAAKIRRAHALLALTSIDTTNLEATLYARSVKPDLRVALRLYDDEFATAVYRTLRTAHPQALTRSRSVSHLAAPSFAVAMMGRQILGAVPVERKVMLFAALEVAGHPQLEGHTVEQAFRAGAWRVLAIDATPPADRNPDLAALPPFDPEGDATPPPSGLVWD
;
A
#
# COMPACT_ATOMS: atom_id res chain seq x y z
N PRO A 1 -39.34 -28.84 -9.90
CA PRO A 1 -38.64 -27.53 -9.88
C PRO A 1 -37.34 -27.64 -10.66
N GLY A 2 -36.97 -26.72 -11.55
CA GLY A 2 -35.65 -26.68 -12.22
C GLY A 2 -34.67 -25.82 -11.40
N LEU A 3 -33.37 -26.08 -11.47
CA LEU A 3 -32.34 -25.14 -11.02
C LEU A 3 -31.77 -24.46 -12.27
N CYS A 4 -31.63 -23.14 -12.26
CA CYS A 4 -31.04 -22.38 -13.37
C CYS A 4 -29.90 -21.50 -12.87
N THR A 5 -28.85 -21.36 -13.68
CA THR A 5 -27.76 -20.42 -13.42
C THR A 5 -28.02 -19.15 -14.21
N LEU A 6 -28.11 -18.01 -13.52
CA LEU A 6 -28.29 -16.68 -14.11
C LEU A 6 -27.01 -15.85 -14.00
N ALA A 7 -26.66 -15.14 -15.07
CA ALA A 7 -25.86 -13.93 -14.99
C ALA A 7 -26.78 -12.75 -14.68
N LEU A 8 -26.52 -12.03 -13.60
CA LEU A 8 -27.29 -10.87 -13.12
C LEU A 8 -26.37 -9.64 -13.10
N LEU A 9 -26.87 -8.47 -13.50
CA LEU A 9 -26.20 -7.22 -13.17
C LEU A 9 -26.58 -6.78 -11.76
N SER A 10 -25.58 -6.36 -10.99
CA SER A 10 -25.80 -5.79 -9.66
C SER A 10 -26.54 -4.46 -9.77
N SER A 11 -27.87 -4.47 -9.78
CA SER A 11 -28.70 -3.31 -9.47
C SER A 11 -28.49 -2.92 -8.00
N THR A 12 -28.26 -1.65 -7.71
CA THR A 12 -28.37 -1.16 -6.32
C THR A 12 -29.81 -1.41 -5.83
N THR A 13 -29.99 -1.63 -4.53
CA THR A 13 -31.29 -2.01 -3.94
C THR A 13 -32.41 -0.98 -4.21
N ASN A 14 -32.06 0.22 -4.63
CA ASN A 14 -32.99 1.31 -4.95
C ASN A 14 -33.28 1.48 -6.45
N ASP A 15 -32.64 0.69 -7.32
CA ASP A 15 -32.79 0.86 -8.76
C ASP A 15 -32.68 -0.48 -9.52
N PRO A 16 -33.79 -1.24 -9.60
CA PRO A 16 -33.85 -2.50 -10.33
C PRO A 16 -33.78 -2.34 -11.87
N ALA A 17 -33.74 -1.11 -12.38
CA ALA A 17 -33.60 -0.80 -13.80
C ALA A 17 -32.15 -0.47 -14.22
N GLY A 18 -31.22 -0.29 -13.27
CA GLY A 18 -29.82 0.05 -13.55
C GLY A 18 -29.63 1.45 -14.14
N ALA A 19 -30.49 2.40 -13.80
CA ALA A 19 -30.43 3.81 -14.15
C ALA A 19 -29.73 4.72 -13.09
N GLU A 20 -29.61 4.29 -11.83
CA GLU A 20 -29.03 5.00 -10.68
C GLU A 20 -27.87 4.22 -10.02
N GLY A 21 -27.10 3.48 -10.82
CA GLY A 21 -25.70 3.22 -10.47
C GLY A 21 -24.89 4.51 -10.60
N SER A 22 -23.59 4.46 -10.32
CA SER A 22 -22.62 5.52 -10.64
C SER A 22 -22.43 5.71 -12.17
N ASP A 23 -23.55 5.79 -12.89
CA ASP A 23 -23.78 5.52 -14.31
C ASP A 23 -23.59 6.75 -15.21
N SER A 24 -22.66 7.63 -14.88
CA SER A 24 -22.15 8.62 -15.85
C SER A 24 -20.98 8.07 -16.68
N SER A 25 -20.88 6.75 -16.81
CA SER A 25 -20.12 6.16 -17.89
C SER A 25 -20.96 6.29 -19.15
N GLY A 26 -20.90 7.45 -19.82
CA GLY A 26 -21.56 7.72 -21.10
C GLY A 26 -21.23 6.68 -22.19
N ASP A 27 -21.61 6.95 -23.44
CA ASP A 27 -21.65 6.05 -24.60
C ASP A 27 -20.43 5.11 -24.87
N GLU A 28 -19.31 5.25 -24.15
CA GLU A 28 -18.12 4.39 -24.20
C GLU A 28 -18.08 3.25 -23.16
N ALA A 29 -19.08 3.08 -22.29
CA ALA A 29 -19.09 2.01 -21.29
C ALA A 29 -19.40 0.62 -21.92
N PRO A 30 -18.85 -0.49 -21.38
CA PRO A 30 -19.18 -1.82 -21.87
C PRO A 30 -20.67 -2.11 -21.63
N LEU A 31 -21.37 -2.46 -22.71
CA LEU A 31 -22.73 -2.98 -22.67
C LEU A 31 -22.67 -4.43 -22.16
N LEU A 32 -23.20 -4.66 -20.95
CA LEU A 32 -23.24 -6.00 -20.36
C LEU A 32 -24.59 -6.65 -20.63
N LEU A 33 -24.58 -7.97 -20.85
CA LEU A 33 -25.76 -8.76 -21.22
C LEU A 33 -26.53 -8.16 -22.43
N PRO A 34 -25.85 -7.85 -23.55
CA PRO A 34 -26.49 -7.33 -24.76
C PRO A 34 -27.49 -8.35 -25.34
N ASP A 35 -28.48 -7.88 -26.08
CA ASP A 35 -29.43 -8.77 -26.77
C ASP A 35 -28.75 -9.59 -27.88
N GLU A 36 -29.43 -10.64 -28.36
CA GLU A 36 -28.85 -11.53 -29.39
C GLU A 36 -28.54 -10.80 -30.70
N ARG A 37 -29.34 -9.79 -31.06
CA ARG A 37 -29.10 -8.96 -32.25
C ARG A 37 -27.80 -8.18 -32.12
N ALA A 38 -27.57 -7.48 -31.00
CA ALA A 38 -26.32 -6.79 -30.77
C ALA A 38 -25.12 -7.75 -30.75
N VAL A 39 -25.27 -8.96 -30.17
CA VAL A 39 -24.21 -9.99 -30.21
C VAL A 39 -23.91 -10.45 -31.63
N ALA A 40 -24.95 -10.64 -32.47
CA ALA A 40 -24.81 -11.07 -33.85
C ALA A 40 -24.20 -9.98 -34.75
N GLU A 41 -24.50 -8.72 -34.50
CA GLU A 41 -23.97 -7.56 -35.21
C GLU A 41 -22.52 -7.23 -34.84
N THR A 42 -22.06 -7.70 -33.67
CA THR A 42 -20.70 -7.40 -33.18
C THR A 42 -19.64 -8.20 -33.95
N THR A 43 -18.65 -7.50 -34.49
CA THR A 43 -17.49 -8.10 -35.16
C THR A 43 -16.30 -8.20 -34.20
N GLY A 44 -15.66 -9.36 -34.14
CA GLY A 44 -14.55 -9.64 -33.21
C GLY A 44 -15.02 -10.24 -31.89
N ARG A 45 -15.00 -11.57 -31.80
CA ARG A 45 -15.27 -12.29 -30.55
C ARG A 45 -13.96 -12.50 -29.80
N GLY A 46 -13.93 -12.10 -28.53
CA GLY A 46 -12.82 -12.39 -27.61
C GLY A 46 -13.36 -13.14 -26.40
N THR A 47 -12.66 -14.19 -25.98
CA THR A 47 -13.02 -14.92 -24.77
C THR A 47 -12.26 -14.32 -23.59
N VAL A 48 -12.98 -13.78 -22.61
CA VAL A 48 -12.38 -13.42 -21.32
C VAL A 48 -12.54 -14.64 -20.41
N VAL A 49 -11.49 -15.46 -20.36
CA VAL A 49 -11.44 -16.58 -19.42
C VAL A 49 -11.02 -16.02 -18.07
N LEU A 50 -11.76 -16.37 -17.01
CA LEU A 50 -11.27 -16.25 -15.64
C LEU A 50 -10.16 -17.29 -15.45
N GLU A 51 -8.98 -17.00 -16.00
CA GLU A 51 -7.81 -17.81 -15.73
C GLU A 51 -7.36 -17.49 -14.31
N ALA A 52 -7.45 -18.48 -13.42
CA ALA A 52 -6.67 -18.44 -12.20
C ALA A 52 -5.22 -18.30 -12.65
N ILE A 53 -4.64 -17.10 -12.48
CA ILE A 53 -3.30 -16.77 -12.98
C ILE A 53 -2.33 -17.82 -12.46
N SER A 54 -2.05 -18.83 -13.28
CA SER A 54 -0.99 -19.79 -13.04
C SER A 54 0.31 -19.07 -13.35
N ARG A 55 1.28 -19.22 -12.46
CA ARG A 55 2.50 -18.42 -12.48
C ARG A 55 3.32 -18.81 -13.71
N ALA A 56 3.36 -17.92 -14.70
CA ALA A 56 4.48 -17.88 -15.62
C ALA A 56 5.59 -17.08 -14.94
N ASP A 57 6.66 -17.77 -14.56
CA ASP A 57 7.88 -17.20 -14.01
C ASP A 57 8.49 -16.25 -15.06
N PRO A 58 8.58 -14.94 -14.83
CA PRO A 58 9.35 -14.09 -15.71
C PRO A 58 10.83 -14.26 -15.37
N ASP A 59 11.62 -14.69 -16.36
CA ASP A 59 13.08 -14.64 -16.40
C ASP A 59 13.61 -13.22 -16.16
N ARG A 60 13.54 -12.74 -14.91
CA ARG A 60 14.16 -11.49 -14.48
C ARG A 60 15.30 -11.85 -13.54
N PRO A 61 16.54 -11.50 -13.90
CA PRO A 61 17.69 -11.84 -13.07
C PRO A 61 17.52 -11.22 -11.69
N ALA A 62 17.46 -12.09 -10.67
CA ALA A 62 17.39 -11.71 -9.27
C ALA A 62 18.61 -10.84 -8.93
N THR A 63 18.40 -9.53 -8.83
CA THR A 63 19.46 -8.61 -8.43
C THR A 63 19.69 -8.75 -6.94
N ARG A 64 20.70 -9.55 -6.57
CA ARG A 64 21.13 -9.72 -5.18
C ARG A 64 21.55 -8.37 -4.60
N MET A 65 20.75 -7.88 -3.65
CA MET A 65 21.02 -6.65 -2.90
C MET A 65 22.08 -6.89 -1.82
N GLY A 66 23.36 -6.83 -2.21
CA GLY A 66 24.47 -6.73 -1.26
C GLY A 66 24.56 -5.32 -0.66
N GLY A 67 24.65 -5.22 0.66
CA GLY A 67 24.76 -3.94 1.36
C GLY A 67 25.69 -4.03 2.57
N ARG A 68 26.79 -3.28 2.51
CA ARG A 68 27.70 -2.95 3.63
C ARG A 68 27.03 -1.93 4.58
N GLY A 69 27.35 -2.01 5.87
CA GLY A 69 26.73 -1.22 6.95
C GLY A 69 26.90 0.30 6.82
N ALA A 70 25.92 1.03 7.37
CA ALA A 70 25.87 2.49 7.33
C ALA A 70 26.83 3.16 8.33
N PRO A 71 27.37 4.36 8.04
CA PRO A 71 28.27 5.07 8.94
C PRO A 71 27.54 5.77 10.09
N LEU A 72 28.09 5.66 11.31
CA LEU A 72 27.59 6.19 12.59
C LEU A 72 27.29 7.71 12.60
N ALA A 73 27.80 8.48 11.64
CA ALA A 73 27.65 9.93 11.58
C ALA A 73 26.22 10.43 11.25
N GLN A 74 25.29 9.53 10.91
CA GLN A 74 23.88 9.87 10.62
C GLN A 74 22.94 9.75 11.82
N ILE A 75 23.47 9.40 13.00
CA ILE A 75 22.67 9.08 14.19
C ILE A 75 22.21 10.35 14.94
N PHE A 76 22.93 11.47 14.84
CA PHE A 76 22.65 12.67 15.61
C PHE A 76 22.11 13.81 14.74
N SER A 77 21.03 14.47 15.17
CA SER A 77 20.43 15.58 14.44
C SER A 77 21.42 16.76 14.27
N ARG A 78 21.30 17.53 13.18
CA ARG A 78 22.17 18.70 12.94
C ARG A 78 22.08 19.68 14.11
N ARG A 79 20.89 19.87 14.70
CA ARG A 79 20.65 20.73 15.86
C ARG A 79 21.40 20.21 17.09
N LEU A 80 21.26 18.93 17.41
CA LEU A 80 21.96 18.31 18.54
C LEU A 80 23.49 18.39 18.41
N ARG A 81 24.03 18.23 17.19
CA ARG A 81 25.46 18.38 16.92
C ARG A 81 25.98 19.79 17.20
N TRP A 82 25.25 20.83 16.81
CA TRP A 82 25.63 22.21 17.08
C TRP A 82 25.49 22.55 18.58
N SER A 83 24.46 22.03 19.24
CA SER A 83 24.30 22.20 20.70
C SER A 83 25.38 21.49 21.50
N ALA A 84 25.76 20.27 21.12
CA ALA A 84 26.87 19.53 21.74
C ALA A 84 28.23 20.21 21.52
N LEU A 85 28.46 20.73 20.31
CA LEU A 85 29.65 21.52 20.01
C LEU A 85 29.71 22.82 20.85
N GLY A 86 28.58 23.54 20.95
CA GLY A 86 28.48 24.74 21.77
C GLY A 86 28.73 24.47 23.25
N PHE A 87 28.18 23.37 23.77
CA PHE A 87 28.42 22.94 25.14
C PHE A 87 29.87 22.55 25.38
N ALA A 88 30.49 21.77 24.49
CA ALA A 88 31.90 21.41 24.60
C ALA A 88 32.81 22.65 24.61
N LEU A 89 32.49 23.66 23.79
CA LEU A 89 33.23 24.92 23.76
C LEU A 89 33.04 25.73 25.05
N ALA A 90 31.83 25.75 25.63
CA ALA A 90 31.57 26.37 26.93
C ALA A 90 32.32 25.67 28.07
N ALA A 91 32.35 24.34 28.08
CA ALA A 91 33.11 23.57 29.06
C ALA A 91 34.62 23.84 28.96
N VAL A 92 35.17 23.89 27.75
CA VAL A 92 36.58 24.26 27.53
C VAL A 92 36.85 25.69 27.99
N ALA A 93 35.95 26.64 27.72
CA ALA A 93 36.09 28.01 28.17
C ALA A 93 36.10 28.13 29.71
N LEU A 94 35.28 27.33 30.40
CA LEU A 94 35.27 27.26 31.86
C LEU A 94 36.57 26.67 32.43
N VAL A 95 37.10 25.60 31.80
CA VAL A 95 38.41 25.03 32.19
C VAL A 95 39.55 26.04 31.99
N VAL A 96 39.54 26.77 30.87
CA VAL A 96 40.54 27.82 30.59
C VAL A 96 40.39 28.99 31.56
N ALA A 97 39.16 29.42 31.87
CA ALA A 97 38.92 30.46 32.86
C ALA A 97 39.41 30.04 34.25
N SER A 98 39.15 28.79 34.66
CA SER A 98 39.66 28.23 35.90
C SER A 98 41.20 28.23 35.93
N LEU A 99 41.86 27.84 34.85
CA LEU A 99 43.32 27.87 34.72
C LEU A 99 43.94 29.27 34.81
N LEU A 100 43.23 30.30 34.33
CA LEU A 100 43.69 31.69 34.38
C LEU A 100 43.47 32.34 35.75
N THR A 101 42.50 31.83 36.53
CA THR A 101 42.12 32.40 37.83
C THR A 101 42.67 31.63 39.04
N THR A 102 43.07 30.37 38.85
CA THR A 102 43.55 29.49 39.91
C THR A 102 44.90 28.94 39.48
N GLU A 103 45.93 29.05 40.33
CA GLU A 103 47.30 28.54 40.06
C GLU A 103 47.38 26.99 40.12
N ASP A 104 46.39 26.31 39.56
CA ASP A 104 46.27 24.86 39.55
C ASP A 104 46.79 24.28 38.23
N THR A 105 47.11 22.99 38.27
CA THR A 105 47.49 22.24 37.07
C THR A 105 46.27 22.05 36.15
N ALA A 106 46.46 22.09 34.83
CA ALA A 106 45.41 21.88 33.82
C ALA A 106 44.48 20.68 34.08
N LEU A 107 45.03 19.57 34.56
CA LEU A 107 44.26 18.37 34.90
C LEU A 107 43.37 18.56 36.13
N HIS A 108 43.84 19.32 37.12
CA HIS A 108 43.07 19.59 38.34
C HIS A 108 41.92 20.57 38.08
N SER A 109 42.15 21.63 37.30
CA SER A 109 41.08 22.55 36.89
C SER A 109 40.02 21.87 36.02
N ALA A 110 40.44 20.95 35.13
CA ALA A 110 39.51 20.13 34.35
C ALA A 110 38.69 19.18 35.24
N TYR A 111 39.32 18.56 36.24
CA TYR A 111 38.66 17.70 37.23
C TYR A 111 37.60 18.46 38.04
N LEU A 112 37.96 19.63 38.58
CA LEU A 112 37.03 20.47 39.36
C LEU A 112 35.87 20.99 38.51
N THR A 113 36.14 21.46 37.29
CA THR A 113 35.09 21.95 36.38
C THR A 113 34.11 20.84 36.01
N LEU A 114 34.57 19.60 35.86
CA LEU A 114 33.72 18.44 35.60
C LEU A 114 32.83 18.11 36.82
N LEU A 115 33.40 18.22 38.02
CA LEU A 115 32.69 18.06 39.29
C LEU A 115 31.63 19.16 39.50
N ASP A 116 31.93 20.40 39.14
CA ASP A 116 31.00 21.54 39.16
C ASP A 116 29.87 21.39 38.12
N LEU A 117 30.20 20.91 36.91
CA LEU A 117 29.24 20.63 35.84
C LEU A 117 28.24 19.53 36.22
N LEU A 118 28.66 18.56 37.02
CA LEU A 118 27.78 17.51 37.54
C LEU A 118 27.09 17.89 38.86
N GLY A 119 27.42 19.05 39.43
CA GLY A 119 26.89 19.50 40.73
C GLY A 119 27.34 18.62 41.90
N MET A 120 28.47 17.91 41.77
CA MET A 120 29.00 17.01 42.78
C MET A 120 30.06 17.66 43.69
N ASN A 121 30.50 18.87 43.36
CA ASN A 121 31.58 19.56 44.08
C ASN A 121 31.06 20.28 45.32
N ASP A 122 31.92 20.45 46.32
CA ASP A 122 31.60 21.25 47.50
C ASP A 122 31.58 22.76 47.16
N PRO A 123 30.74 23.57 47.84
CA PRO A 123 30.73 25.02 47.65
C PRO A 123 32.08 25.65 47.98
N ALA A 124 32.59 26.52 47.10
CA ALA A 124 33.88 27.19 47.27
C ALA A 124 33.78 28.39 48.26
N GLU A 125 33.38 28.11 49.50
CA GLU A 125 33.08 29.12 50.54
C GLU A 125 34.29 30.00 50.88
N ASP A 126 35.49 29.40 50.96
CA ASP A 126 36.75 30.10 51.29
C ASP A 126 37.57 30.52 50.06
N ALA A 127 37.00 30.39 48.85
CA ALA A 127 37.72 30.66 47.62
C ALA A 127 37.61 32.13 47.17
N PRO A 128 38.56 32.61 46.33
CA PRO A 128 38.46 33.94 45.73
C PRO A 128 37.14 34.13 44.97
N PRO A 129 36.56 35.35 44.93
CA PRO A 129 35.30 35.62 44.26
C PRO A 129 35.24 35.14 42.79
N ALA A 130 36.38 35.16 42.10
CA ALA A 130 36.51 34.64 40.73
C ALA A 130 36.18 33.15 40.63
N ARG A 131 36.61 32.32 41.59
CA ARG A 131 36.34 30.88 41.63
C ARG A 131 34.88 30.59 41.96
N GLN A 132 34.26 31.39 42.85
CA GLN A 132 32.83 31.29 43.14
C GLN A 132 31.97 31.60 41.90
N ILE A 133 32.35 32.63 41.12
CA ILE A 133 31.67 32.96 39.85
C ILE A 133 31.80 31.80 38.85
N ILE A 134 32.99 31.22 38.70
CA ILE A 134 33.23 30.08 37.80
C ILE A 134 32.40 28.85 38.23
N GLN A 135 32.29 28.58 39.54
CA GLN A 135 31.48 27.48 40.06
C GLN A 135 29.98 27.68 39.75
N ILE A 136 29.45 28.89 39.93
CA ILE A 136 28.05 29.22 39.59
C ILE A 136 27.83 29.08 38.08
N LEU A 137 28.73 29.61 37.25
CA LEU A 137 28.63 29.50 35.79
C LEU A 137 28.71 28.04 35.32
N SER A 138 29.55 27.22 35.95
CA SER A 138 29.67 25.79 35.68
C SER A 138 28.42 25.02 36.10
N GLY A 139 27.83 25.34 37.25
CA GLY A 139 26.56 24.75 37.69
C GLY A 139 25.39 25.09 36.76
N VAL A 140 25.30 26.34 36.28
CA VAL A 140 24.30 26.74 35.27
C VAL A 140 24.53 26.02 33.94
N ALA A 141 25.79 25.89 33.50
CA ALA A 141 26.14 25.12 32.31
C ALA A 141 25.76 23.64 32.47
N GLY A 142 25.98 23.04 33.64
CA GLY A 142 25.58 21.68 33.99
C GLY A 142 24.07 21.46 33.94
N LEU A 143 23.29 22.42 34.46
CA LEU A 143 21.83 22.38 34.38
C LEU A 143 21.32 22.41 32.93
N LEU A 144 21.99 23.17 32.04
CA LEU A 144 21.68 23.20 30.61
C LEU A 144 22.16 21.94 29.87
N LEU A 145 23.17 21.24 30.38
CA LEU A 145 23.66 19.97 29.83
C LEU A 145 22.65 18.84 30.00
N LEU A 146 21.95 18.79 31.12
CA LEU A 146 21.09 17.64 31.47
C LEU A 146 19.96 17.41 30.44
N PRO A 147 19.17 18.42 30.02
CA PRO A 147 18.19 18.26 28.94
C PRO A 147 18.84 17.84 27.61
N LEU A 148 20.05 18.32 27.31
CA LEU A 148 20.78 17.98 26.09
C LEU A 148 21.21 16.50 26.08
N LEU A 149 21.69 15.99 27.21
CA LEU A 149 22.01 14.57 27.39
C LEU A 149 20.76 13.69 27.28
N ILE A 150 19.65 14.08 27.92
CA ILE A 150 18.38 13.35 27.81
C ILE A 150 17.92 13.33 26.35
N ALA A 151 17.96 14.46 25.63
CA ALA A 151 17.62 14.52 24.22
C ALA A 151 18.53 13.63 23.36
N ALA A 152 19.83 13.60 23.62
CA ALA A 152 20.78 12.72 22.93
C ALA A 152 20.48 11.24 23.17
N VAL A 153 20.15 10.86 24.41
CA VAL A 153 19.76 9.49 24.77
C VAL A 153 18.45 9.09 24.09
N LEU A 154 17.43 9.95 24.11
CA LEU A 154 16.16 9.71 23.42
C LEU A 154 16.35 9.60 21.90
N GLU A 155 17.15 10.47 21.28
CA GLU A 155 17.52 10.34 19.86
C GLU A 155 18.28 9.04 19.59
N ALA A 156 19.21 8.62 20.46
CA ALA A 156 19.96 7.37 20.33
C ALA A 156 19.05 6.13 20.44
N PHE A 157 18.12 6.10 21.39
CA PHE A 157 17.16 4.99 21.52
C PHE A 157 16.14 4.96 20.39
N GLY A 158 15.65 6.12 19.93
CA GLY A 158 14.76 6.21 18.77
C GLY A 158 15.46 5.74 17.49
N THR A 159 16.70 6.16 17.27
CA THR A 159 17.49 5.72 16.12
C THR A 159 17.94 4.27 16.21
N LEU A 160 18.20 3.69 17.39
CA LEU A 160 18.47 2.26 17.50
C LEU A 160 17.23 1.40 17.14
N ARG A 161 16.02 1.88 17.44
CA ARG A 161 14.74 1.25 17.01
C ARG A 161 14.45 1.41 15.51
N THR A 162 14.80 2.55 14.92
CA THR A 162 14.37 2.93 13.56
C THR A 162 15.49 2.79 12.51
N ALA A 163 16.74 3.09 12.86
CA ALA A 163 17.88 3.15 11.93
C ALA A 163 18.58 1.79 11.69
N SER A 164 18.25 0.75 12.46
CA SER A 164 18.98 -0.53 12.37
C SER A 164 18.57 -1.44 11.20
N SER A 165 17.63 -1.06 10.32
CA SER A 165 17.10 -2.08 9.38
C SER A 165 16.35 -1.64 8.12
N LEU A 166 15.92 -0.39 7.98
CA LEU A 166 15.35 0.07 6.71
C LEU A 166 16.49 0.47 5.76
N ARG A 167 16.71 -0.36 4.74
CA ARG A 167 17.77 -0.14 3.77
C ARG A 167 17.39 0.99 2.83
N ARG A 168 18.35 1.86 2.50
CA ARG A 168 18.18 2.77 1.37
C ARG A 168 18.27 1.98 0.06
N PRO A 169 17.52 2.37 -0.98
CA PRO A 169 17.63 1.71 -2.28
C PRO A 169 19.05 1.89 -2.87
N PRO A 170 19.65 0.83 -3.43
CA PRO A 170 20.96 0.87 -4.07
C PRO A 170 21.02 1.90 -5.20
N ARG A 171 22.21 2.49 -5.43
CA ARG A 171 22.43 3.50 -6.47
C ARG A 171 22.12 3.00 -7.89
N GLY A 172 22.33 1.71 -8.15
CA GLY A 172 22.13 1.06 -9.44
C GLY A 172 20.74 0.42 -9.63
N LEU A 173 19.82 0.55 -8.66
CA LEU A 173 18.53 -0.12 -8.74
C LEU A 173 17.69 0.41 -9.91
N SER A 174 17.12 -0.51 -10.69
CA SER A 174 16.25 -0.24 -11.83
C SER A 174 15.26 -1.38 -12.04
N GLY A 175 14.14 -1.10 -12.72
CA GLY A 175 13.13 -2.11 -13.02
C GLY A 175 12.30 -2.55 -11.81
N HIS A 176 12.44 -1.85 -10.69
CA HIS A 176 11.70 -2.09 -9.46
C HIS A 176 10.33 -1.41 -9.48
N VAL A 177 9.46 -1.84 -8.58
CA VAL A 177 8.19 -1.19 -8.27
C VAL A 177 8.41 -0.22 -7.11
N VAL A 178 7.94 1.02 -7.25
CA VAL A 178 7.83 1.94 -6.12
C VAL A 178 6.45 1.79 -5.50
N LEU A 179 6.40 1.44 -4.22
CA LEU A 179 5.16 1.24 -3.46
C LEU A 179 5.01 2.36 -2.44
N LEU A 180 3.96 3.17 -2.58
CA LEU A 180 3.65 4.23 -1.64
C LEU A 180 2.61 3.75 -0.63
N GLY A 181 2.92 3.88 0.65
CA GLY A 181 2.07 3.47 1.76
C GLY A 181 2.24 1.99 2.13
N LEU A 182 2.47 1.76 3.42
CA LEU A 182 2.52 0.50 4.16
C LEU A 182 1.37 0.40 5.18
N GLY A 183 0.22 0.96 4.82
CA GLY A 183 -1.04 0.68 5.51
C GLY A 183 -1.53 -0.76 5.27
N LYS A 184 -2.82 -0.99 5.54
CA LYS A 184 -3.46 -2.32 5.43
C LYS A 184 -3.34 -2.94 4.04
N ILE A 185 -3.55 -2.15 2.98
CA ILE A 185 -3.50 -2.63 1.59
C ILE A 185 -2.05 -2.74 1.11
N GLY A 186 -1.26 -1.68 1.28
CA GLY A 186 0.15 -1.66 0.88
C GLY A 186 0.97 -2.80 1.47
N THR A 187 0.75 -3.14 2.75
CA THR A 187 1.42 -4.29 3.39
C THR A 187 1.11 -5.63 2.69
N ARG A 188 -0.14 -5.86 2.30
CA ARG A 188 -0.54 -7.10 1.59
C ARG A 188 0.01 -7.13 0.17
N VAL A 189 -0.02 -5.99 -0.51
CA VAL A 189 0.58 -5.85 -1.85
C VAL A 189 2.08 -6.09 -1.78
N LEU A 190 2.77 -5.59 -0.75
CA LEU A 190 4.18 -5.85 -0.55
C LEU A 190 4.47 -7.35 -0.44
N VAL A 191 3.75 -8.09 0.41
CA VAL A 191 3.90 -9.55 0.53
C VAL A 191 3.74 -10.21 -0.84
N ARG A 192 2.68 -9.86 -1.58
CA ARG A 192 2.43 -10.47 -2.88
C ARG A 192 3.50 -10.14 -3.92
N LEU A 193 4.03 -8.92 -3.94
CA LEU A 193 5.15 -8.55 -4.81
C LEU A 193 6.41 -9.35 -4.48
N ARG A 194 6.66 -9.61 -3.19
CA ARG A 194 7.81 -10.42 -2.75
C ARG A 194 7.64 -11.90 -3.10
N GLU A 195 6.44 -12.46 -2.97
CA GLU A 195 6.12 -13.83 -3.42
C GLU A 195 6.28 -14.03 -4.94
N LEU A 196 6.25 -12.94 -5.71
CA LEU A 196 6.46 -12.91 -7.16
C LEU A 196 7.89 -12.51 -7.53
N ASP A 197 8.80 -12.43 -6.56
CA ASP A 197 10.19 -11.98 -6.73
C ASP A 197 10.36 -10.62 -7.44
N ILE A 198 9.34 -9.76 -7.34
CA ILE A 198 9.37 -8.42 -7.91
C ILE A 198 10.21 -7.51 -7.00
N PRO A 199 11.26 -6.84 -7.50
CA PRO A 199 12.01 -5.86 -6.74
C PRO A 199 11.12 -4.69 -6.38
N VAL A 200 11.09 -4.30 -5.11
CA VAL A 200 10.22 -3.25 -4.60
C VAL A 200 10.99 -2.29 -3.70
N VAL A 201 10.71 -1.00 -3.86
CA VAL A 201 11.15 0.07 -2.96
C VAL A 201 9.91 0.70 -2.38
N VAL A 202 9.88 0.83 -1.07
CA VAL A 202 8.74 1.36 -0.37
C VAL A 202 8.99 2.81 0.02
N VAL A 203 7.93 3.63 -0.04
CA VAL A 203 7.89 4.97 0.54
C VAL A 203 6.74 4.99 1.54
N GLU A 204 7.03 5.42 2.77
CA GLU A 204 6.04 5.56 3.83
C GLU A 204 6.36 6.82 4.63
N GLU A 205 5.34 7.59 4.98
CA GLU A 205 5.48 8.80 5.79
C GLU A 205 5.62 8.42 7.27
N ASP A 206 4.77 7.52 7.76
CA ASP A 206 4.74 7.11 9.16
C ASP A 206 5.80 6.02 9.46
N PRO A 207 6.86 6.33 10.23
CA PRO A 207 7.90 5.37 10.58
C PRO A 207 7.38 4.19 11.42
N GLU A 208 6.22 4.31 12.05
CA GLU A 208 5.57 3.29 12.86
C GLU A 208 4.39 2.62 12.13
N ALA A 209 4.25 2.85 10.82
CA ALA A 209 3.20 2.22 10.03
C ALA A 209 3.22 0.70 10.15
N ARG A 210 2.03 0.09 10.13
CA ARG A 210 1.82 -1.35 10.35
C ARG A 210 2.73 -2.26 9.52
N GLY A 211 3.02 -1.89 8.27
CA GLY A 211 3.85 -2.68 7.37
C GLY A 211 5.36 -2.52 7.57
N ILE A 212 5.82 -1.57 8.40
CA ILE A 212 7.25 -1.28 8.60
C ILE A 212 8.01 -2.49 9.18
N PRO A 213 7.53 -3.18 10.23
CA PRO A 213 8.19 -4.38 10.74
C PRO A 213 8.29 -5.51 9.70
N LEU A 214 7.33 -5.59 8.79
CA LEU A 214 7.31 -6.60 7.73
C LEU A 214 8.28 -6.26 6.58
N ALA A 215 8.28 -5.01 6.12
CA ALA A 215 9.27 -4.53 5.15
C ALA A 215 10.70 -4.74 5.67
N ARG A 216 10.88 -4.51 6.97
CA ARG A 216 12.12 -4.74 7.71
C ARG A 216 12.54 -6.21 7.71
N SER A 217 11.67 -7.13 8.10
CA SER A 217 11.99 -8.57 8.15
C SER A 217 12.32 -9.13 6.76
N MET A 218 11.65 -8.62 5.73
CA MET A 218 11.91 -8.98 4.32
C MET A 218 13.08 -8.23 3.68
N HIS A 219 13.80 -7.39 4.44
CA HIS A 219 14.95 -6.60 3.96
C HIS A 219 14.64 -5.70 2.76
N VAL A 220 13.40 -5.22 2.68
CA VAL A 220 12.93 -4.36 1.60
C VAL A 220 13.44 -2.94 1.82
N PRO A 221 13.98 -2.27 0.78
CA PRO A 221 14.35 -0.87 0.89
C PRO A 221 13.14 0.01 1.17
N THR A 222 13.24 0.85 2.19
CA THR A 222 12.17 1.76 2.58
C THR A 222 12.72 3.17 2.76
N VAL A 223 12.07 4.12 2.12
CA VAL A 223 12.28 5.55 2.29
C VAL A 223 11.20 6.06 3.24
N ILE A 224 11.63 6.63 4.37
CA ILE A 224 10.70 7.31 5.29
C ILE A 224 10.62 8.77 4.89
N GLY A 225 9.43 9.23 4.55
CA GLY A 225 9.16 10.61 4.15
C GLY A 225 7.82 10.76 3.44
N ASP A 226 7.28 11.98 3.53
CA ASP A 226 6.08 12.38 2.81
C ASP A 226 6.39 12.47 1.31
N VAL A 227 5.60 11.77 0.50
CA VAL A 227 5.80 11.68 -0.96
C VAL A 227 5.59 13.01 -1.69
N THR A 228 4.89 13.96 -1.08
CA THR A 228 4.70 15.31 -1.63
C THR A 228 5.96 16.17 -1.51
N GLN A 229 6.90 15.79 -0.65
CA GLN A 229 8.15 16.52 -0.44
C GLN A 229 9.15 16.24 -1.55
N GLU A 230 9.86 17.31 -1.94
CA GLU A 230 10.88 17.24 -2.98
C GLU A 230 11.99 16.23 -2.62
N GLY A 231 12.36 15.38 -3.57
CA GLY A 231 13.45 14.43 -3.42
C GLY A 231 13.08 13.08 -2.78
N VAL A 232 11.86 12.92 -2.24
CA VAL A 232 11.43 11.63 -1.65
C VAL A 232 11.27 10.55 -2.74
N LEU A 233 10.61 10.87 -3.85
CA LEU A 233 10.48 9.96 -4.98
C LEU A 233 11.81 9.72 -5.72
N GLU A 234 12.72 10.70 -5.75
CA GLU A 234 14.11 10.55 -6.22
C GLU A 234 14.89 9.59 -5.34
N ALA A 235 14.71 9.68 -4.02
CA ALA A 235 15.31 8.77 -3.06
C ALA A 235 14.81 7.35 -3.33
N ALA A 236 13.53 7.17 -3.68
CA ALA A 236 12.92 5.90 -4.10
C ALA A 236 13.29 5.45 -5.54
N LYS A 237 14.12 6.22 -6.25
CA LYS A 237 14.61 5.92 -7.60
C LYS A 237 13.50 5.84 -8.67
N ILE A 238 12.48 6.70 -8.56
CA ILE A 238 11.32 6.71 -9.46
C ILE A 238 11.69 6.79 -10.96
N ARG A 239 12.75 7.53 -11.34
CA ARG A 239 13.25 7.63 -12.73
C ARG A 239 13.57 6.28 -13.37
N ARG A 240 13.97 5.30 -12.58
CA ARG A 240 14.38 3.97 -13.04
C ARG A 240 13.36 2.89 -12.69
N ALA A 241 12.24 3.27 -12.08
CA ALA A 241 11.19 2.34 -11.72
C ALA A 241 10.47 1.82 -12.96
N HIS A 242 9.98 0.58 -12.85
CA HIS A 242 9.10 -0.05 -13.83
C HIS A 242 7.65 0.40 -13.64
N ALA A 243 7.23 0.55 -12.38
CA ALA A 243 5.88 0.97 -12.03
C ALA A 243 5.83 1.70 -10.68
N LEU A 244 4.78 2.48 -10.49
CA LEU A 244 4.38 3.10 -9.23
C LEU A 244 3.04 2.54 -8.75
N LEU A 245 2.97 2.14 -7.49
CA LEU A 245 1.73 1.77 -6.80
C LEU A 245 1.46 2.80 -5.72
N ALA A 246 0.50 3.70 -5.95
CA ALA A 246 0.12 4.74 -5.00
C ALA A 246 -1.04 4.26 -4.13
N LEU A 247 -0.73 3.68 -2.96
CA LEU A 247 -1.69 2.95 -2.12
C LEU A 247 -1.86 3.57 -0.73
N THR A 248 -1.56 4.85 -0.57
CA THR A 248 -1.81 5.58 0.68
C THR A 248 -3.32 5.65 0.96
N SER A 249 -3.70 6.07 2.16
CA SER A 249 -5.10 6.32 2.51
C SER A 249 -5.63 7.66 2.01
N ILE A 250 -4.79 8.50 1.38
CA ILE A 250 -5.14 9.86 0.99
C ILE A 250 -5.11 9.97 -0.54
N ASP A 251 -6.28 10.21 -1.13
CA ASP A 251 -6.46 10.24 -2.58
C ASP A 251 -5.67 11.37 -3.25
N THR A 252 -5.62 12.55 -2.62
CA THR A 252 -4.83 13.70 -3.10
C THR A 252 -3.35 13.37 -3.14
N THR A 253 -2.80 12.80 -2.06
CA THR A 253 -1.40 12.35 -2.00
C THR A 253 -1.08 11.32 -3.10
N ASN A 254 -1.98 10.36 -3.35
CA ASN A 254 -1.81 9.38 -4.42
C ASN A 254 -1.78 10.03 -5.82
N LEU A 255 -2.65 11.02 -6.05
CA LEU A 255 -2.71 11.76 -7.31
C LEU A 255 -1.49 12.67 -7.51
N GLU A 256 -1.11 13.45 -6.50
CA GLU A 256 0.06 14.32 -6.55
C GLU A 256 1.34 13.54 -6.81
N ALA A 257 1.55 12.44 -6.08
CA ALA A 257 2.68 11.55 -6.30
C ALA A 257 2.69 10.96 -7.72
N THR A 258 1.51 10.63 -8.26
CA THR A 258 1.36 10.12 -9.63
C THR A 258 1.76 11.17 -10.67
N LEU A 259 1.26 12.40 -10.53
CA LEU A 259 1.55 13.51 -11.43
C LEU A 259 3.04 13.88 -11.38
N TYR A 260 3.62 13.94 -10.18
CA TYR A 260 5.05 14.17 -10.02
C TYR A 260 5.88 13.04 -10.63
N ALA A 261 5.56 11.78 -10.34
CA ALA A 261 6.28 10.65 -10.91
C ALA A 261 6.22 10.63 -12.44
N ARG A 262 5.09 11.09 -13.02
CA ARG A 262 4.91 11.26 -14.46
C ARG A 262 5.73 12.41 -15.04
N SER A 263 5.85 13.54 -14.34
CA SER A 263 6.72 14.64 -14.79
C SER A 263 8.19 14.21 -14.84
N VAL A 264 8.58 13.30 -13.94
CA VAL A 264 9.92 12.73 -13.86
C VAL A 264 10.14 11.57 -14.86
N LYS A 265 9.12 10.73 -15.07
CA LYS A 265 9.13 9.60 -16.01
C LYS A 265 7.78 9.51 -16.76
N PRO A 266 7.68 10.09 -17.97
CA PRO A 266 6.40 10.19 -18.69
C PRO A 266 5.75 8.85 -19.05
N ASP A 267 6.52 7.80 -19.29
CA ASP A 267 6.07 6.46 -19.67
C ASP A 267 5.80 5.53 -18.46
N LEU A 268 5.92 6.04 -17.23
CA LEU A 268 5.76 5.24 -16.02
C LEU A 268 4.37 4.61 -15.93
N ARG A 269 4.34 3.30 -15.65
CA ARG A 269 3.11 2.58 -15.35
C ARG A 269 2.66 2.90 -13.94
N VAL A 270 1.41 3.30 -13.77
CA VAL A 270 0.89 3.69 -12.45
C VAL A 270 -0.40 2.93 -12.15
N ALA A 271 -0.47 2.35 -10.95
CA ALA A 271 -1.73 1.99 -10.35
C ALA A 271 -1.94 2.84 -9.10
N LEU A 272 -3.04 3.58 -9.05
CA LEU A 272 -3.36 4.45 -7.93
C LEU A 272 -4.67 4.03 -7.27
N ARG A 273 -4.69 4.15 -5.96
CA ARG A 273 -5.89 3.96 -5.14
C ARG A 273 -6.62 5.29 -5.03
N LEU A 274 -7.90 5.27 -5.37
CA LEU A 274 -8.84 6.38 -5.17
C LEU A 274 -10.12 5.82 -4.57
N TYR A 275 -10.60 6.36 -3.46
CA TYR A 275 -11.81 5.84 -2.80
C TYR A 275 -13.08 6.23 -3.55
N ASP A 276 -13.17 7.48 -3.98
CA ASP A 276 -14.32 8.03 -4.69
C ASP A 276 -14.31 7.53 -6.15
N ASP A 277 -15.38 6.85 -6.55
CA ASP A 277 -15.49 6.20 -7.86
C ASP A 277 -15.65 7.21 -9.00
N GLU A 278 -16.38 8.30 -8.78
CA GLU A 278 -16.63 9.36 -9.75
C GLU A 278 -15.33 10.17 -9.97
N PHE A 279 -14.70 10.59 -8.87
CA PHE A 279 -13.39 11.23 -8.89
C PHE A 279 -12.34 10.34 -9.56
N ALA A 280 -12.33 9.04 -9.23
CA ALA A 280 -11.44 8.07 -9.86
C ALA A 280 -11.64 7.97 -11.37
N THR A 281 -12.89 8.05 -11.84
CA THR A 281 -13.23 8.04 -13.27
C THR A 281 -12.72 9.29 -13.97
N ALA A 282 -12.99 10.47 -13.39
CA ALA A 282 -12.57 11.75 -13.95
C ALA A 282 -11.03 11.85 -14.04
N VAL A 283 -10.33 11.43 -12.98
CA VAL A 283 -8.86 11.38 -12.94
C VAL A 283 -8.32 10.39 -13.97
N TYR A 284 -8.88 9.19 -14.06
CA TYR A 284 -8.46 8.19 -15.05
C TYR A 284 -8.61 8.71 -16.49
N ARG A 285 -9.76 9.29 -16.83
CA ARG A 285 -9.99 9.85 -18.18
C ARG A 285 -9.00 10.96 -18.49
N THR A 286 -8.83 11.91 -17.58
CA THR A 286 -7.92 13.04 -17.75
C THR A 286 -6.46 12.60 -17.89
N LEU A 287 -6.02 11.65 -17.08
CA LEU A 287 -4.64 11.14 -17.16
C LEU A 287 -4.40 10.32 -18.44
N ARG A 288 -5.42 9.60 -18.92
CA ARG A 288 -5.34 8.82 -20.16
C ARG A 288 -5.31 9.73 -21.40
N THR A 289 -6.05 10.82 -21.41
CA THR A 289 -6.01 11.81 -22.49
C THR A 289 -4.72 12.62 -22.48
N ALA A 290 -4.25 13.05 -21.30
CA ALA A 290 -3.01 13.80 -21.16
C ALA A 290 -1.76 12.94 -21.44
N HIS A 291 -1.81 11.64 -21.13
CA HIS A 291 -0.67 10.72 -21.26
C HIS A 291 -1.06 9.39 -21.91
N PRO A 292 -1.40 9.37 -23.21
CA PRO A 292 -1.94 8.19 -23.89
C PRO A 292 -0.94 7.03 -23.98
N GLN A 293 0.37 7.33 -24.01
CA GLN A 293 1.44 6.33 -24.09
C GLN A 293 1.73 5.64 -22.75
N ALA A 294 1.14 6.13 -21.66
CA ALA A 294 1.51 5.70 -20.32
C ALA A 294 0.33 5.03 -19.61
N LEU A 295 0.59 3.85 -19.07
CA LEU A 295 -0.46 2.96 -18.59
C LEU A 295 -0.86 3.32 -17.16
N THR A 296 -1.97 4.02 -17.01
CA THR A 296 -2.56 4.39 -15.71
C THR A 296 -3.78 3.53 -15.42
N ARG A 297 -3.90 3.02 -14.19
CA ARG A 297 -5.10 2.33 -13.69
C ARG A 297 -5.48 2.89 -12.32
N SER A 298 -6.65 3.49 -12.22
CA SER A 298 -7.24 3.84 -10.92
C SER A 298 -8.13 2.70 -10.42
N ARG A 299 -8.12 2.43 -9.11
CA ARG A 299 -9.00 1.44 -8.48
C ARG A 299 -9.54 1.94 -7.14
N SER A 300 -10.84 1.77 -6.92
CA SER A 300 -11.46 1.90 -5.60
C SER A 300 -11.44 0.56 -4.86
N VAL A 301 -11.01 0.60 -3.60
CA VAL A 301 -10.98 -0.60 -2.75
C VAL A 301 -12.40 -1.08 -2.45
N SER A 302 -13.33 -0.15 -2.24
CA SER A 302 -14.75 -0.47 -2.02
C SER A 302 -15.34 -1.14 -3.26
N HIS A 303 -15.05 -0.58 -4.44
CA HIS A 303 -15.50 -1.16 -5.71
C HIS A 303 -14.92 -2.56 -5.95
N LEU A 304 -13.63 -2.76 -5.69
CA LEU A 304 -12.99 -4.08 -5.84
C LEU A 304 -13.49 -5.12 -4.83
N ALA A 305 -13.91 -4.68 -3.64
CA ALA A 305 -14.36 -5.58 -2.58
C ALA A 305 -15.88 -5.87 -2.63
N ALA A 306 -16.68 -4.94 -3.17
CA ALA A 306 -18.13 -5.05 -3.24
C ALA A 306 -18.62 -6.40 -3.80
N PRO A 307 -18.06 -6.95 -4.89
CA PRO A 307 -18.47 -8.27 -5.39
C PRO A 307 -18.31 -9.38 -4.35
N SER A 308 -17.16 -9.43 -3.66
CA SER A 308 -16.89 -10.44 -2.65
C SER A 308 -17.80 -10.31 -1.43
N PHE A 309 -18.13 -9.08 -1.02
CA PHE A 309 -19.10 -8.84 0.05
C PHE A 309 -20.52 -9.23 -0.38
N ALA A 310 -20.93 -8.90 -1.60
CA ALA A 310 -22.23 -9.25 -2.17
C ALA A 310 -22.40 -10.79 -2.21
N VAL A 311 -21.39 -11.51 -2.73
CA VAL A 311 -21.34 -12.98 -2.72
C VAL A 311 -21.45 -13.53 -1.30
N ALA A 312 -20.68 -12.98 -0.34
CA ALA A 312 -20.70 -13.45 1.04
C ALA A 312 -22.04 -13.19 1.76
N MET A 313 -22.75 -12.11 1.44
CA MET A 313 -24.04 -11.76 2.05
C MET A 313 -25.21 -12.53 1.47
N MET A 314 -25.20 -12.84 0.18
CA MET A 314 -26.31 -13.52 -0.51
C MET A 314 -26.24 -15.06 -0.39
N GLY A 315 -25.24 -15.59 0.31
CA GLY A 315 -25.14 -17.00 0.66
C GLY A 315 -24.99 -17.92 -0.55
N ARG A 316 -25.55 -19.13 -0.46
CA ARG A 316 -25.36 -20.22 -1.45
C ARG A 316 -25.96 -19.97 -2.84
N GLN A 317 -26.69 -18.88 -3.02
CA GLN A 317 -27.33 -18.56 -4.30
C GLN A 317 -26.36 -17.89 -5.28
N ILE A 318 -25.23 -17.33 -4.84
CA ILE A 318 -24.25 -16.70 -5.73
C ILE A 318 -23.04 -17.60 -5.91
N LEU A 319 -22.84 -18.06 -7.15
CA LEU A 319 -21.70 -18.86 -7.59
C LEU A 319 -20.42 -18.03 -7.72
N GLY A 320 -20.56 -16.74 -8.03
CA GLY A 320 -19.42 -15.84 -8.14
C GLY A 320 -19.79 -14.46 -8.65
N ALA A 321 -18.79 -13.60 -8.77
CA ALA A 321 -18.95 -12.26 -9.30
C ALA A 321 -17.72 -11.85 -10.11
N VAL A 322 -17.95 -11.30 -11.29
CA VAL A 322 -16.91 -10.83 -12.22
C VAL A 322 -17.03 -9.32 -12.37
N PRO A 323 -16.02 -8.55 -11.92
CA PRO A 323 -15.95 -7.14 -12.25
C PRO A 323 -15.54 -6.97 -13.71
N VAL A 324 -16.41 -6.39 -14.52
CA VAL A 324 -16.15 -5.99 -15.91
C VAL A 324 -16.02 -4.47 -15.94
N GLU A 325 -14.79 -3.99 -16.06
CA GLU A 325 -14.43 -2.57 -15.91
C GLU A 325 -14.90 -1.95 -14.59
N ARG A 326 -16.02 -1.22 -14.61
CA ARG A 326 -16.70 -0.61 -13.46
C ARG A 326 -18.08 -1.22 -13.17
N LYS A 327 -18.46 -2.27 -13.87
CA LYS A 327 -19.71 -3.00 -13.64
C LYS A 327 -19.40 -4.35 -13.02
N VAL A 328 -20.34 -4.88 -12.24
CA VAL A 328 -20.19 -6.20 -11.60
C VAL A 328 -21.27 -7.12 -12.14
N MET A 329 -20.83 -8.23 -12.75
CA MET A 329 -21.69 -9.31 -13.20
C MET A 329 -21.69 -10.40 -12.13
N LEU A 330 -22.85 -10.69 -11.58
CA LEU A 330 -23.06 -11.75 -10.60
C LEU A 330 -23.48 -13.02 -11.32
N PHE A 331 -23.00 -14.17 -10.86
CA PHE A 331 -23.42 -15.49 -11.31
C PHE A 331 -24.18 -16.13 -10.16
N ALA A 332 -25.45 -16.46 -10.37
CA ALA A 332 -26.32 -16.98 -9.32
C ALA A 332 -27.02 -18.27 -9.75
N ALA A 333 -27.15 -19.23 -8.85
CA ALA A 333 -28.00 -20.41 -9.02
C ALA A 333 -29.33 -20.17 -8.30
N LEU A 334 -30.44 -20.31 -9.04
CA LEU A 334 -31.79 -20.04 -8.57
C LEU A 334 -32.69 -21.23 -8.87
N GLU A 335 -33.57 -21.56 -7.91
CA GLU A 335 -34.65 -22.49 -8.14
C GLU A 335 -35.74 -21.79 -8.96
N VAL A 336 -36.20 -22.41 -10.04
CA VAL A 336 -37.20 -21.81 -10.94
C VAL A 336 -38.57 -21.70 -10.26
N ALA A 337 -38.86 -22.59 -9.31
CA ALA A 337 -40.14 -22.60 -8.61
C ALA A 337 -40.28 -21.36 -7.71
N GLY A 338 -41.43 -20.69 -7.78
CA GLY A 338 -41.69 -19.48 -7.00
C GLY A 338 -41.25 -18.18 -7.67
N HIS A 339 -40.70 -18.24 -8.90
CA HIS A 339 -40.31 -17.08 -9.69
C HIS A 339 -41.18 -16.98 -10.96
N PRO A 340 -42.23 -16.12 -10.98
CA PRO A 340 -43.16 -15.99 -12.12
C PRO A 340 -42.49 -15.59 -13.43
N GLN A 341 -41.33 -14.93 -13.36
CA GLN A 341 -40.55 -14.50 -14.52
C GLN A 341 -39.79 -15.66 -15.20
N LEU A 342 -39.65 -16.81 -14.51
CA LEU A 342 -38.93 -17.99 -14.99
C LEU A 342 -39.87 -19.19 -15.18
N GLU A 343 -40.90 -19.29 -14.34
CA GLU A 343 -41.83 -20.40 -14.36
C GLU A 343 -42.69 -20.39 -15.64
N GLY A 344 -42.71 -21.52 -16.36
CA GLY A 344 -43.49 -21.68 -17.59
C GLY A 344 -42.96 -20.92 -18.82
N HIS A 345 -41.81 -20.25 -18.71
CA HIS A 345 -41.17 -19.51 -19.80
C HIS A 345 -40.01 -20.32 -20.41
N THR A 346 -39.75 -20.13 -21.70
CA THR A 346 -38.53 -20.66 -22.34
C THR A 346 -37.30 -19.83 -21.93
N VAL A 347 -36.08 -20.37 -22.16
CA VAL A 347 -34.82 -19.65 -21.92
C VAL A 347 -34.80 -18.28 -22.60
N GLU A 348 -35.23 -18.25 -23.87
CA GLU A 348 -35.31 -17.03 -24.67
C GLU A 348 -36.31 -16.01 -24.08
N GLN A 349 -37.47 -16.48 -23.60
CA GLN A 349 -38.49 -15.62 -22.98
C GLN A 349 -38.09 -15.11 -21.59
N ALA A 350 -37.29 -15.90 -20.87
CA ALA A 350 -36.77 -15.54 -19.55
C ALA A 350 -35.61 -14.52 -19.62
N PHE A 351 -34.94 -14.41 -20.77
CA PHE A 351 -33.84 -13.45 -20.97
C PHE A 351 -34.32 -11.99 -20.91
N ARG A 352 -33.59 -11.14 -20.19
CA ARG A 352 -33.80 -9.70 -20.20
C ARG A 352 -32.50 -8.98 -20.50
N ALA A 353 -32.44 -8.37 -21.68
CA ALA A 353 -31.30 -7.58 -22.12
C ALA A 353 -30.96 -6.49 -21.09
N GLY A 354 -29.68 -6.39 -20.74
CA GLY A 354 -29.20 -5.43 -19.74
C GLY A 354 -29.61 -5.72 -18.29
N ALA A 355 -30.26 -6.85 -17.99
CA ALA A 355 -30.64 -7.21 -16.62
C ALA A 355 -30.13 -8.61 -16.23
N TRP A 356 -30.57 -9.65 -16.94
CA TRP A 356 -30.15 -11.02 -16.65
C TRP A 356 -30.20 -11.96 -17.85
N ARG A 357 -29.35 -13.00 -17.81
CA ARG A 357 -29.32 -14.09 -18.80
C ARG A 357 -29.21 -15.44 -18.12
N VAL A 358 -30.03 -16.39 -18.56
CA VAL A 358 -29.89 -17.80 -18.19
C VAL A 358 -28.67 -18.36 -18.93
N LEU A 359 -27.72 -18.92 -18.18
CA LEU A 359 -26.50 -19.52 -18.72
C LEU A 359 -26.57 -21.05 -18.80
N ALA A 360 -27.28 -21.65 -17.85
CA ALA A 360 -27.42 -23.09 -17.76
C ALA A 360 -28.70 -23.49 -17.02
N ILE A 361 -29.23 -24.65 -17.35
CA ILE A 361 -30.32 -25.30 -16.63
C ILE A 361 -29.86 -26.66 -16.15
N ASP A 362 -30.03 -26.93 -14.86
CA ASP A 362 -29.83 -28.25 -14.29
C ASP A 362 -31.09 -29.10 -14.52
N ALA A 363 -30.98 -30.03 -15.46
CA ALA A 363 -32.04 -30.95 -15.84
C ALA A 363 -32.11 -32.20 -14.95
N THR A 364 -31.20 -32.35 -13.97
CA THR A 364 -31.22 -33.53 -13.09
C THR A 364 -32.48 -33.56 -12.21
N PRO A 365 -32.93 -34.76 -11.80
CA PRO A 365 -34.01 -34.92 -10.84
C PRO A 365 -33.67 -34.19 -9.52
N PRO A 366 -34.65 -33.57 -8.83
CA PRO A 366 -34.37 -32.78 -7.62
C PRO A 366 -33.60 -33.51 -6.52
N ALA A 367 -33.73 -34.84 -6.43
CA ALA A 367 -33.06 -35.67 -5.44
C ALA A 367 -31.55 -35.86 -5.70
N ASP A 368 -31.11 -35.73 -6.97
CA ASP A 368 -29.74 -35.99 -7.41
C ASP A 368 -28.94 -34.70 -7.63
N ARG A 369 -29.56 -33.54 -7.38
CA ARG A 369 -28.95 -32.22 -7.59
C ARG A 369 -27.88 -31.96 -6.55
N ASN A 370 -26.76 -31.39 -6.99
CA ASN A 370 -25.79 -30.84 -6.07
C ASN A 370 -26.41 -29.62 -5.34
N PRO A 371 -26.60 -29.68 -4.01
CA PRO A 371 -27.17 -28.57 -3.25
C PRO A 371 -26.21 -27.37 -3.15
N ASP A 372 -24.93 -27.56 -3.48
CA ASP A 372 -23.90 -26.53 -3.40
C ASP A 372 -23.12 -26.44 -4.72
N LEU A 373 -23.71 -25.76 -5.70
CA LEU A 373 -23.06 -25.44 -6.97
C LEU A 373 -21.89 -24.47 -6.83
N ALA A 374 -21.74 -23.81 -5.66
CA ALA A 374 -20.62 -22.92 -5.35
C ALA A 374 -19.43 -23.65 -4.72
N ALA A 375 -19.60 -24.91 -4.30
CA ALA A 375 -18.51 -25.71 -3.75
C ALA A 375 -17.57 -26.14 -4.89
N LEU A 376 -16.31 -25.67 -4.83
CA LEU A 376 -15.24 -26.20 -5.67
C LEU A 376 -15.10 -27.71 -5.40
N PRO A 377 -15.01 -28.57 -6.43
CA PRO A 377 -14.69 -29.97 -6.21
C PRO A 377 -13.34 -30.07 -5.47
N PRO A 378 -13.18 -31.05 -4.56
CA PRO A 378 -11.93 -31.22 -3.83
C PRO A 378 -10.76 -31.32 -4.82
N PHE A 379 -9.70 -30.55 -4.57
CA PHE A 379 -8.48 -30.60 -5.36
C PHE A 379 -7.86 -32.00 -5.22
N ASP A 380 -7.96 -32.79 -6.29
CA ASP A 380 -7.33 -34.10 -6.41
C ASP A 380 -5.92 -33.94 -6.99
N PRO A 381 -4.84 -34.15 -6.20
CA PRO A 381 -3.47 -34.02 -6.67
C PRO A 381 -3.06 -35.14 -7.66
N GLU A 382 -3.84 -36.21 -7.80
CA GLU A 382 -3.51 -37.37 -8.65
C GLU A 382 -4.24 -37.39 -10.00
N GLY A 383 -5.16 -36.46 -10.27
CA GLY A 383 -5.67 -36.18 -11.62
C GLY A 383 -6.55 -37.27 -12.26
N ASP A 384 -7.01 -38.27 -11.51
CA ASP A 384 -7.71 -39.45 -12.05
C ASP A 384 -9.24 -39.40 -11.86
N ALA A 385 -9.76 -38.41 -11.14
CA ALA A 385 -11.20 -38.20 -11.01
C ALA A 385 -11.73 -37.27 -12.12
N THR A 386 -12.25 -37.84 -13.21
CA THR A 386 -13.20 -37.11 -14.06
C THR A 386 -14.35 -36.60 -13.19
N PRO A 387 -14.62 -35.29 -13.11
CA PRO A 387 -15.76 -34.78 -12.37
C PRO A 387 -17.03 -35.44 -12.95
N PRO A 388 -18.02 -35.82 -12.11
CA PRO A 388 -19.27 -36.38 -12.61
C PRO A 388 -19.86 -35.40 -13.64
N PRO A 389 -20.44 -35.89 -14.75
CA PRO A 389 -21.03 -35.03 -15.75
C PRO A 389 -22.05 -34.13 -15.06
N SER A 390 -21.80 -32.81 -15.07
CA SER A 390 -22.79 -31.88 -14.55
C SER A 390 -24.02 -32.02 -15.45
N GLY A 391 -25.18 -32.37 -14.89
CA GLY A 391 -26.44 -32.42 -15.67
C GLY A 391 -26.94 -31.02 -16.06
N LEU A 392 -26.02 -30.08 -16.16
CA LEU A 392 -26.19 -28.72 -16.64
C LEU A 392 -26.21 -28.74 -18.17
N VAL A 393 -27.34 -28.33 -18.73
CA VAL A 393 -27.48 -28.01 -20.14
C VAL A 393 -27.09 -26.54 -20.31
N TRP A 394 -26.05 -26.29 -21.10
CA TRP A 394 -25.56 -24.96 -21.46
C TRP A 394 -26.19 -24.49 -22.76
N ASP A 395 -26.42 -23.19 -22.86
CA ASP A 395 -26.80 -22.51 -24.11
C ASP A 395 -25.54 -22.00 -24.85
#